data_AF-A0A651EQF6-F1
#
_entry.id   AF-A0A651EQF6-F1
#
_cell.length_a   1.000
_cell.length_b   1.000
_cell.length_c   1.000
_cell.angle_alpha   90.00
_cell.angle_beta   90.00
_cell.angle_gamma   90.00
#
_symmetry.space_group_name_H-M   'P 1'
#
loop_
_entity.id
_entity.type
_entity.pdbx_description
1 polymer ?
#
loop_
_entity_poly.entity_id
_entity_poly.type
_entity_poly.pdbx_seq_one_letter_code
_entity_poly.pdbx_strand_id
1 'polypeptide(L)'
;MRSSSRDGPPRRVATIAAGRVGARGRLPDRRGCVKTGEPLGRRSPLTPLIWIAALCVVAAGMALSTQAPVNAALARLLGGPLPAASVSFGVGLVILIAATGLQALAAGPRAAPDFAGAPWWVWIGGVLGAVYVVTITATVGTLGVLTLVAATVLGQLIGALVLDAVGAFGLPQRPITWTRALAPVLVAGGLVLSRA
;
A
#
# COMPACT_ATOMS: atom_id res chain seq x y z
N MET A 1 44.52 -62.15 -42.50
CA MET A 1 43.18 -61.81 -43.04
C MET A 1 43.18 -60.31 -43.37
N ARG A 2 42.81 -59.83 -44.58
CA ARG A 2 41.42 -59.60 -45.08
C ARG A 2 40.52 -58.94 -44.02
N SER A 3 39.77 -57.85 -44.22
CA SER A 3 39.61 -56.81 -45.29
C SER A 3 38.75 -55.66 -44.69
N SER A 4 38.35 -54.55 -45.32
CA SER A 4 38.31 -54.11 -46.73
C SER A 4 38.27 -52.56 -46.88
N SER A 5 38.86 -52.06 -47.96
CA SER A 5 38.52 -50.85 -48.76
C SER A 5 37.44 -49.84 -48.35
N ARG A 6 37.73 -48.54 -48.61
CA ARG A 6 37.05 -47.75 -49.68
C ARG A 6 37.73 -46.39 -49.93
N ASP A 7 37.76 -45.98 -51.20
CA ASP A 7 38.45 -44.80 -51.73
C ASP A 7 37.64 -43.49 -51.63
N GLY A 8 38.34 -42.36 -51.73
CA GLY A 8 37.75 -41.03 -51.96
C GLY A 8 38.79 -40.03 -52.53
N PRO A 9 38.57 -39.41 -53.70
CA PRO A 9 39.58 -38.59 -54.39
C PRO A 9 39.70 -37.14 -53.84
N PRO A 10 40.84 -36.46 -54.07
CA PRO A 10 41.17 -35.21 -53.38
C PRO A 10 40.45 -33.97 -53.94
N ARG A 11 40.02 -33.06 -53.04
CA ARG A 11 39.41 -31.76 -53.41
C ARG A 11 40.28 -30.56 -53.04
N ARG A 12 41.11 -30.19 -54.02
CA ARG A 12 41.60 -28.85 -54.40
C ARG A 12 41.50 -27.71 -53.37
N VAL A 13 42.67 -27.18 -52.99
CA VAL A 13 42.84 -25.83 -52.45
C VAL A 13 42.36 -24.80 -53.47
N ALA A 14 41.57 -23.81 -53.04
CA ALA A 14 41.11 -22.69 -53.86
C ALA A 14 41.54 -21.34 -53.24
N THR A 15 42.55 -20.76 -53.89
CA THR A 15 43.12 -19.41 -53.81
C THR A 15 42.25 -18.30 -53.22
N ILE A 16 42.85 -17.52 -52.32
CA ILE A 16 42.38 -16.23 -51.83
C ILE A 16 42.27 -15.23 -52.99
N ALA A 17 41.08 -14.67 -53.24
CA ALA A 17 40.86 -13.60 -54.21
C ALA A 17 40.67 -12.25 -53.49
N ALA A 18 41.61 -11.33 -53.67
CA ALA A 18 41.52 -9.98 -53.12
C ALA A 18 40.59 -9.09 -53.98
N GLY A 19 39.41 -8.76 -53.46
CA GLY A 19 38.45 -7.83 -54.08
C GLY A 19 38.78 -6.36 -53.77
N ARG A 20 38.82 -5.52 -54.81
CA ARG A 20 39.20 -4.10 -54.69
C ARG A 20 38.07 -3.20 -54.18
N VAL A 21 38.46 -2.26 -53.31
CA VAL A 21 38.05 -0.84 -53.22
C VAL A 21 36.84 -0.39 -54.06
N GLY A 22 35.85 0.24 -53.39
CA GLY A 22 35.19 1.42 -53.94
C GLY A 22 33.66 1.49 -53.89
N ALA A 23 33.09 1.94 -52.77
CA ALA A 23 31.74 2.55 -52.77
C ALA A 23 31.59 3.55 -51.61
N ARG A 24 31.42 4.84 -51.92
CA ARG A 24 31.04 5.87 -50.93
C ARG A 24 29.58 5.69 -50.52
N GLY A 25 29.34 4.95 -49.44
CA GLY A 25 28.03 4.89 -48.79
C GLY A 25 27.68 6.23 -48.13
N ARG A 26 26.50 6.78 -48.45
CA ARG A 26 25.96 8.00 -47.82
C ARG A 26 25.80 7.78 -46.30
N LEU A 27 26.27 8.75 -45.52
CA LEU A 27 25.86 8.89 -44.12
C LEU A 27 24.35 9.18 -44.06
N PRO A 28 23.55 8.49 -43.24
CA PRO A 28 22.14 8.83 -43.05
C PRO A 28 22.02 10.15 -42.27
N ASP A 29 21.19 11.06 -42.77
CA ASP A 29 20.95 12.37 -42.16
C ASP A 29 20.27 12.24 -40.79
N ARG A 30 21.03 12.48 -39.71
CA ARG A 30 20.50 12.48 -38.34
C ARG A 30 19.82 13.80 -37.97
N ARG A 31 18.95 14.32 -38.83
CA ARG A 31 18.00 15.39 -38.51
C ARG A 31 16.62 14.83 -38.13
N GLY A 32 16.64 13.83 -37.25
CA GLY A 32 15.44 13.41 -36.52
C GLY A 32 15.08 14.48 -35.51
N CYS A 33 14.04 15.27 -35.81
CA CYS A 33 13.54 16.35 -34.96
C CYS A 33 13.25 15.84 -33.53
N VAL A 34 14.02 16.30 -32.54
CA VAL A 34 13.68 16.13 -31.13
C VAL A 34 12.43 16.98 -30.90
N LYS A 35 11.27 16.32 -30.71
CA LYS A 35 10.02 17.02 -30.41
C LYS A 35 10.15 17.74 -29.08
N THR A 36 10.26 19.07 -29.17
CA THR A 36 10.30 19.98 -28.03
C THR A 36 9.01 19.89 -27.22
N GLY A 37 9.13 19.65 -25.91
CA GLY A 37 8.15 19.96 -24.88
C GLY A 37 6.68 19.57 -25.14
N GLU A 38 6.30 18.35 -24.76
CA GLU A 38 4.95 18.13 -24.23
C GLU A 38 4.75 19.04 -23.00
N PRO A 39 3.74 19.93 -22.96
CA PRO A 39 3.50 20.76 -21.80
C PRO A 39 2.96 19.90 -20.64
N LEU A 40 3.79 19.71 -19.61
CA LEU A 40 3.41 19.17 -18.29
C LEU A 40 2.46 20.15 -17.56
N GLY A 41 1.27 20.34 -18.12
CA GLY A 41 0.33 21.40 -17.77
C GLY A 41 -1.11 20.93 -17.56
N ARG A 42 -1.39 19.62 -17.64
CA ARG A 42 -2.72 19.09 -17.35
C ARG A 42 -2.83 18.71 -15.86
N ARG A 43 -3.04 19.72 -15.00
CA ARG A 43 -3.61 19.49 -13.66
C ARG A 43 -4.99 18.87 -13.87
N SER A 44 -5.08 17.56 -13.72
CA SER A 44 -6.32 16.80 -13.90
C SER A 44 -7.39 17.24 -12.90
N PRO A 45 -8.69 17.06 -13.20
CA PRO A 45 -9.81 17.46 -12.33
C PRO A 45 -9.96 16.59 -11.08
N LEU A 46 -8.84 16.10 -10.52
CA LEU A 46 -8.79 15.27 -9.31
C LEU A 46 -8.93 16.11 -8.02
N THR A 47 -8.78 17.43 -8.09
CA THR A 47 -8.94 18.34 -6.95
C THR A 47 -10.27 18.16 -6.20
N PRO A 48 -11.47 18.19 -6.85
CA PRO A 48 -12.73 17.90 -6.16
C PRO A 48 -12.78 16.48 -5.57
N LEU A 49 -12.23 15.48 -6.26
CA LEU A 49 -12.22 14.09 -5.78
C LEU A 49 -11.39 13.94 -4.49
N ILE A 50 -10.26 14.63 -4.38
CA ILE A 50 -9.42 14.67 -3.17
C ILE A 50 -10.20 15.27 -1.99
N TRP A 51 -10.95 16.36 -2.21
CA TRP A 51 -11.76 16.98 -1.15
C TRP A 51 -12.96 16.11 -0.74
N ILE A 52 -13.60 15.42 -1.69
CA ILE A 52 -14.64 14.42 -1.37
C ILE A 52 -14.07 13.28 -0.54
N ALA A 53 -12.91 12.72 -0.94
CA ALA A 53 -12.24 11.67 -0.18
C ALA A 53 -11.85 12.13 1.23
N ALA A 54 -11.33 13.36 1.39
CA ALA A 54 -11.02 13.95 2.68
C ALA A 54 -12.28 14.09 3.57
N LEU A 55 -13.40 14.56 3.00
CA LEU A 55 -14.67 14.65 3.73
C LEU A 55 -15.20 13.27 4.16
N CYS A 56 -15.11 12.25 3.31
CA CYS A 56 -15.45 10.88 3.66
C CYS A 56 -14.58 10.33 4.81
N VAL A 57 -13.27 10.62 4.81
CA VAL A 57 -12.36 10.22 5.90
C VAL A 57 -12.70 10.95 7.21
N VAL A 58 -13.04 12.24 7.16
CA VAL A 58 -13.50 13.00 8.34
C VAL A 58 -14.80 12.40 8.90
N ALA A 59 -15.79 12.13 8.05
CA ALA A 59 -17.04 11.49 8.46
C ALA A 59 -16.81 10.09 9.06
N ALA A 60 -15.92 9.29 8.47
CA ALA A 60 -15.51 8.00 9.02
C ALA A 60 -14.81 8.15 10.39
N GLY A 61 -13.99 9.18 10.60
CA GLY A 61 -13.38 9.49 11.91
C GLY A 61 -14.41 9.90 12.97
N MET A 62 -15.44 10.65 12.60
CA MET A 62 -16.56 10.97 13.48
C MET A 62 -17.33 9.70 13.89
N ALA A 63 -17.63 8.82 12.94
CA ALA A 63 -18.23 7.53 13.23
C ALA A 63 -17.33 6.66 14.13
N LEU A 64 -16.03 6.58 13.84
CA LEU A 64 -15.05 5.82 14.63
C LEU A 64 -14.95 6.29 16.09
N SER A 65 -15.18 7.59 16.35
CA SER A 65 -15.21 8.14 17.72
C SER A 65 -16.32 7.53 18.59
N THR A 66 -17.40 7.00 17.97
CA THR A 66 -18.48 6.28 18.69
C THR A 66 -18.12 4.85 19.06
N GLN A 67 -17.14 4.24 18.39
CA GLN A 67 -16.79 2.82 18.55
C GLN A 67 -16.35 2.50 19.98
N ALA A 68 -15.48 3.31 20.58
CA ALA A 68 -14.97 3.03 21.92
C ALA A 68 -16.07 3.10 23.00
N PRO A 69 -16.94 4.13 23.04
CA PRO A 69 -18.14 4.13 23.89
C PRO A 69 -19.09 2.94 23.69
N VAL A 70 -19.38 2.57 22.43
CA VAL A 70 -20.28 1.45 22.11
C VAL A 70 -19.68 0.12 22.58
N ASN A 71 -18.40 -0.13 22.27
CA ASN A 71 -17.71 -1.33 22.75
C ASN A 71 -17.57 -1.35 24.28
N ALA A 72 -17.41 -0.20 24.93
CA ALA A 72 -17.37 -0.13 26.39
C ALA A 72 -18.75 -0.38 27.03
N ALA A 73 -19.85 -0.04 26.35
CA ALA A 73 -21.19 -0.45 26.76
C ALA A 73 -21.36 -1.96 26.63
N LEU A 74 -20.95 -2.55 25.50
CA LEU A 74 -20.96 -4.00 25.30
C LEU A 74 -20.06 -4.73 26.31
N ALA A 75 -18.90 -4.16 26.67
CA ALA A 75 -17.98 -4.71 27.67
C ALA A 75 -18.61 -4.81 29.06
N ARG A 76 -19.48 -3.87 29.44
CA ARG A 76 -20.24 -3.95 30.71
C ARG A 76 -21.27 -5.08 30.69
N LEU A 77 -21.83 -5.42 29.53
CA LEU A 77 -22.80 -6.53 29.38
C LEU A 77 -22.10 -7.89 29.33
N LEU A 78 -20.89 -7.97 28.75
CA LEU A 78 -20.16 -9.22 28.55
C LEU A 78 -19.03 -9.48 29.56
N GLY A 79 -18.91 -8.64 30.60
CA GLY A 79 -17.93 -8.82 31.69
C GLY A 79 -16.48 -8.45 31.34
N GLY A 80 -16.21 -7.77 30.23
CA GLY A 80 -14.87 -7.28 29.91
C GLY A 80 -14.66 -6.77 28.48
N PRO A 81 -13.51 -6.10 28.21
CA PRO A 81 -13.20 -5.52 26.90
C PRO A 81 -12.86 -6.58 25.84
N LEU A 82 -12.32 -7.74 26.25
CA LEU A 82 -12.00 -8.86 25.35
C LEU A 82 -13.25 -9.45 24.67
N PRO A 83 -14.28 -9.95 25.38
CA PRO A 83 -15.47 -10.51 24.73
C PRO A 83 -16.25 -9.46 23.93
N ALA A 84 -16.26 -8.19 24.36
CA ALA A 84 -16.83 -7.10 23.56
C ALA A 84 -16.09 -6.86 22.24
N ALA A 85 -14.75 -6.82 22.27
CA ALA A 85 -13.95 -6.73 21.05
C ALA A 85 -14.20 -7.92 20.13
N SER A 86 -14.25 -9.15 20.65
CA SER A 86 -14.56 -10.36 19.87
C SER A 86 -15.92 -10.28 19.17
N VAL A 87 -16.96 -9.81 19.85
CA VAL A 87 -18.30 -9.63 19.25
C VAL A 87 -18.30 -8.53 18.19
N SER A 88 -17.70 -7.37 18.46
CA SER A 88 -17.62 -6.26 17.50
C SER A 88 -16.81 -6.64 16.24
N PHE A 89 -15.70 -7.36 16.39
CA PHE A 89 -14.96 -7.93 15.25
C PHE A 89 -15.76 -9.00 14.51
N GLY A 90 -16.52 -9.84 15.21
CA GLY A 90 -17.40 -10.83 14.59
C GLY A 90 -18.48 -10.20 13.71
N VAL A 91 -19.18 -9.18 14.21
CA VAL A 91 -20.16 -8.41 13.43
C VAL A 91 -19.50 -7.73 12.23
N GLY A 92 -18.35 -7.08 12.44
CA GLY A 92 -17.57 -6.48 11.35
C GLY A 92 -17.16 -7.48 10.28
N LEU A 93 -16.69 -8.66 10.67
CA LEU A 93 -16.30 -9.75 9.76
C LEU A 93 -17.48 -10.22 8.91
N VAL A 94 -18.67 -10.43 9.50
CA VAL A 94 -19.88 -10.82 8.76
C VAL A 94 -20.26 -9.77 7.71
N ILE A 95 -20.22 -8.48 8.09
CA ILE A 95 -20.51 -7.37 7.17
C ILE A 95 -19.49 -7.32 6.02
N LEU A 96 -18.20 -7.46 6.32
CA LEU A 96 -17.12 -7.45 5.32
C LEU A 96 -17.20 -8.64 4.36
N ILE A 97 -17.54 -9.84 4.84
CA ILE A 97 -17.77 -11.02 4.00
C ILE A 97 -18.97 -10.78 3.07
N ALA A 98 -20.09 -10.28 3.60
CA ALA A 98 -21.28 -9.98 2.79
C ALA A 98 -21.00 -8.92 1.71
N ALA A 99 -20.31 -7.83 2.06
CA ALA A 99 -19.92 -6.78 1.12
C ALA A 99 -18.92 -7.27 0.06
N THR A 100 -18.03 -8.22 0.41
CA THR A 100 -17.10 -8.85 -0.53
C THR A 100 -17.83 -9.79 -1.49
N GLY A 101 -18.78 -10.57 -0.98
CA GLY A 101 -19.66 -11.43 -1.81
C GLY A 101 -20.48 -10.63 -2.80
N LEU A 102 -21.11 -9.53 -2.38
CA LEU A 102 -21.88 -8.66 -3.27
C LEU A 102 -21.01 -8.05 -4.38
N GLN A 103 -19.78 -7.62 -4.06
CA GLN A 103 -18.83 -7.13 -5.06
C GLN A 103 -18.36 -8.22 -6.03
N ALA A 104 -18.23 -9.48 -5.59
CA ALA A 104 -17.91 -10.60 -6.45
C ALA A 104 -19.05 -10.89 -7.44
N LEU A 105 -20.31 -10.89 -6.97
CA LEU A 105 -21.50 -11.06 -7.81
C LEU A 105 -21.61 -9.94 -8.87
N ALA A 106 -21.36 -8.69 -8.49
CA ALA A 106 -21.45 -7.54 -9.40
C ALA A 106 -20.34 -7.49 -10.47
N ALA A 107 -19.21 -8.17 -10.26
CA ALA A 107 -18.02 -8.07 -11.12
C ALA A 107 -17.75 -9.29 -12.00
N GLY A 108 -18.52 -10.37 -11.85
CA GLY A 108 -18.35 -11.61 -12.60
C GLY A 108 -17.14 -12.44 -12.19
N PRO A 109 -16.84 -13.54 -12.91
CA PRO A 109 -15.76 -14.45 -12.57
C PRO A 109 -14.39 -13.76 -12.60
N ARG A 110 -13.70 -13.75 -11.45
CA ARG A 110 -12.30 -13.33 -11.33
C ARG A 110 -11.43 -14.55 -11.05
N ALA A 111 -10.13 -14.45 -11.34
CA ALA A 111 -9.16 -15.41 -10.85
C ALA A 111 -9.25 -15.50 -9.31
N ALA A 112 -9.08 -16.71 -8.77
CA ALA A 112 -9.05 -16.91 -7.32
C ALA A 112 -7.91 -16.07 -6.70
N PRO A 113 -8.11 -15.46 -5.51
CA PRO A 113 -7.04 -14.70 -4.87
C PRO A 113 -5.87 -15.64 -4.53
N ASP A 114 -4.65 -15.25 -4.91
CA ASP A 114 -3.45 -15.96 -4.50
C ASP A 114 -3.06 -15.55 -3.08
N PHE A 115 -3.41 -16.39 -2.12
CA PHE A 115 -3.00 -16.25 -0.72
C PHE A 115 -1.65 -16.93 -0.43
N ALA A 116 -1.13 -17.79 -1.32
CA ALA A 116 0.10 -18.55 -1.10
C ALA A 116 1.36 -17.69 -1.29
N GLY A 117 1.30 -16.70 -2.20
CA GLY A 117 2.36 -15.70 -2.39
C GLY A 117 2.38 -14.56 -1.35
N ALA A 118 1.42 -14.49 -0.43
CA ALA A 118 1.25 -13.35 0.47
C ALA A 118 2.30 -13.33 1.60
N PRO A 119 3.04 -12.22 1.81
CA PRO A 119 4.07 -12.16 2.84
C PRO A 119 3.46 -12.14 4.23
N TRP A 120 4.05 -12.89 5.18
CA TRP A 120 3.45 -13.21 6.49
C TRP A 120 2.93 -11.99 7.29
N TRP A 121 3.52 -10.82 7.11
CA TRP A 121 3.13 -9.61 7.84
C TRP A 121 1.75 -9.08 7.46
N VAL A 122 1.15 -9.45 6.31
CA VAL A 122 -0.21 -8.99 5.95
C VAL A 122 -1.26 -9.47 6.96
N TRP A 123 -1.03 -10.62 7.59
CA TRP A 123 -1.96 -11.26 8.51
C TRP A 123 -1.99 -10.60 9.91
N ILE A 124 -0.96 -9.83 10.27
CA ILE A 124 -0.88 -9.20 11.60
C ILE A 124 -1.86 -8.03 11.78
N GLY A 125 -2.42 -7.50 10.68
CA GLY A 125 -3.35 -6.37 10.72
C GLY A 125 -4.57 -6.62 11.62
N GLY A 126 -5.10 -7.85 11.61
CA GLY A 126 -6.20 -8.25 12.50
C GLY A 126 -5.79 -8.26 13.98
N VAL A 127 -4.56 -8.69 14.29
CA VAL A 127 -4.00 -8.69 15.65
C VAL A 127 -3.79 -7.26 16.16
N LEU A 128 -3.20 -6.39 15.33
CA LEU A 128 -3.03 -4.97 15.65
C LEU A 128 -4.38 -4.27 15.91
N GLY A 129 -5.39 -4.57 15.08
CA GLY A 129 -6.75 -4.08 15.27
C GLY A 129 -7.39 -4.58 16.58
N ALA A 130 -7.26 -5.86 16.90
CA ALA A 130 -7.80 -6.44 18.13
C ALA A 130 -7.16 -5.81 19.37
N VAL A 131 -5.83 -5.69 19.41
CA VAL A 131 -5.10 -5.02 20.50
C VAL A 131 -5.58 -3.57 20.65
N TYR A 132 -5.63 -2.80 19.56
CA TYR A 132 -6.10 -1.42 19.56
C TYR A 132 -7.53 -1.30 20.13
N VAL A 133 -8.47 -2.10 19.64
CA VAL A 133 -9.88 -2.05 20.08
C VAL A 133 -10.03 -2.44 21.55
N VAL A 134 -9.33 -3.47 22.03
CA VAL A 134 -9.33 -3.85 23.45
C VAL A 134 -8.79 -2.70 24.30
N THR A 135 -7.66 -2.09 23.91
CA THR A 135 -7.04 -0.98 24.65
C THR A 135 -7.97 0.23 24.73
N ILE A 136 -8.56 0.69 23.62
CA ILE A 136 -9.48 1.84 23.66
C ILE A 136 -10.76 1.54 24.43
N THR A 137 -11.28 0.31 24.32
CA THR A 137 -12.49 -0.11 25.03
C THR A 137 -12.27 -0.13 26.55
N ALA A 138 -11.10 -0.58 27.00
CA ALA A 138 -10.73 -0.60 28.42
C ALA A 138 -10.46 0.80 28.99
N THR A 139 -9.98 1.74 28.17
CA THR A 139 -9.48 3.05 28.63
C THR A 139 -10.41 4.24 28.35
N VAL A 140 -11.44 4.10 27.51
CA VAL A 140 -12.36 5.21 27.19
C VAL A 140 -13.07 5.78 28.43
N GLY A 141 -13.40 4.92 29.41
CA GLY A 141 -14.03 5.35 30.66
C GLY A 141 -13.13 6.18 31.58
N THR A 142 -11.80 6.06 31.46
CA THR A 142 -10.83 6.82 32.26
C THR A 142 -10.24 8.01 31.51
N LEU A 143 -10.19 7.95 30.18
CA LEU A 143 -9.61 9.01 29.34
C LEU A 143 -10.65 10.04 28.86
N GLY A 144 -11.90 9.63 28.67
CA GLY A 144 -12.86 10.38 27.85
C GLY A 144 -12.56 10.24 26.35
N VAL A 145 -13.58 10.44 25.51
CA VAL A 145 -13.48 10.17 24.06
C VAL A 145 -12.48 11.09 23.37
N LEU A 146 -12.53 12.40 23.65
CA LEU A 146 -11.65 13.39 23.00
C LEU A 146 -10.17 13.08 23.25
N THR A 147 -9.79 12.90 24.52
CA THR A 147 -8.43 12.56 24.95
C THR A 147 -7.93 11.24 24.36
N LEU A 148 -8.81 10.22 24.33
CA LEU A 148 -8.48 8.92 23.76
C LEU A 148 -8.20 9.00 22.25
N VAL A 149 -9.02 9.77 21.52
CA VAL A 149 -8.82 10.01 20.08
C VAL A 149 -7.53 10.81 19.86
N ALA A 150 -7.29 11.88 20.62
CA ALA A 150 -6.05 12.66 20.51
C ALA A 150 -4.79 11.81 20.79
N ALA A 151 -4.81 10.97 21.83
CA ALA A 151 -3.71 10.05 22.16
C ALA A 151 -3.49 9.00 21.06
N THR A 152 -4.58 8.46 20.51
CA THR A 152 -4.55 7.52 19.39
C THR A 152 -3.91 8.15 18.15
N VAL A 153 -4.37 9.34 17.75
CA VAL A 153 -3.86 10.04 16.57
C VAL A 153 -2.38 10.42 16.76
N LEU A 154 -1.97 10.82 17.97
CA LEU A 154 -0.56 11.07 18.27
C LEU A 154 0.31 9.83 18.01
N GLY A 155 -0.09 8.67 18.56
CA GLY A 155 0.61 7.40 18.33
C GLY A 155 0.64 6.98 16.86
N GLN A 156 -0.48 7.16 16.15
CA GLN A 156 -0.59 6.90 14.71
C GLN A 156 0.33 7.80 13.88
N LEU A 157 0.43 9.10 14.20
CA LEU A 157 1.32 10.03 13.50
C LEU A 157 2.81 9.72 13.74
N ILE A 158 3.19 9.39 14.98
CA ILE A 158 4.56 8.97 15.30
C ILE A 158 4.90 7.68 14.54
N GLY A 159 3.99 6.68 14.57
CA GLY A 159 4.15 5.44 13.81
C GLY A 159 4.27 5.69 12.30
N ALA A 160 3.41 6.54 11.72
CA ALA A 160 3.45 6.90 10.31
C ALA A 160 4.79 7.56 9.91
N LEU A 161 5.36 8.44 10.74
CA LEU A 161 6.68 9.03 10.48
C LEU A 161 7.79 7.96 10.46
N VAL A 162 7.76 7.00 11.39
CA VAL A 162 8.74 5.90 11.43
C VAL A 162 8.60 5.00 10.21
N LEU A 163 7.37 4.58 9.87
CA LEU A 163 7.09 3.71 8.73
C LEU A 163 7.48 4.35 7.39
N ASP A 164 7.16 5.63 7.19
CA ASP A 164 7.55 6.39 5.99
C ASP A 164 9.07 6.61 5.91
N ALA A 165 9.75 6.80 7.05
CA ALA A 165 11.20 7.01 7.07
C ALA A 165 11.99 5.75 6.69
N VAL A 166 11.54 4.57 7.12
CA VAL A 166 12.19 3.29 6.77
C VAL A 166 11.66 2.66 5.48
N GLY A 167 10.52 3.11 4.95
CA GLY A 167 9.88 2.54 3.77
C GLY A 167 9.25 1.17 4.05
N ALA A 168 8.64 1.03 5.22
CA ALA A 168 8.06 -0.23 5.67
C ALA A 168 6.97 -0.74 4.71
N PHE A 169 6.79 -2.06 4.65
CA PHE A 169 5.73 -2.71 3.87
C PHE A 169 5.71 -2.36 2.37
N GLY A 170 6.85 -1.96 1.79
CA GLY A 170 6.96 -1.55 0.39
C GLY A 170 6.51 -0.12 0.11
N LEU A 171 6.29 0.70 1.14
CA LEU A 171 6.02 2.12 0.99
C LEU A 171 7.26 2.86 0.46
N PRO A 172 7.10 3.88 -0.41
CA PRO A 172 8.21 4.74 -0.80
C PRO A 172 8.81 5.44 0.41
N GLN A 173 10.12 5.33 0.60
CA GLN A 173 10.84 6.05 1.66
C GLN A 173 10.66 7.57 1.49
N ARG A 174 10.31 8.24 2.58
CA ARG A 174 10.10 9.69 2.62
C ARG A 174 10.84 10.30 3.80
N PRO A 175 11.73 11.28 3.59
CA PRO A 175 12.49 11.89 4.66
C PRO A 175 11.58 12.53 5.72
N ILE A 176 12.04 12.51 6.97
CA ILE A 176 11.41 13.25 8.07
C ILE A 176 11.81 14.72 7.93
N THR A 177 10.93 15.53 7.32
CA THR A 177 11.10 16.99 7.27
C THR A 177 10.55 17.63 8.53
N TRP A 178 11.02 18.84 8.84
CA TRP A 178 10.53 19.59 10.00
C TRP A 178 9.02 19.92 9.94
N THR A 179 8.50 20.16 8.74
CA THR A 179 7.05 20.30 8.49
C THR A 179 6.24 19.04 8.80
N ARG A 180 6.82 17.84 8.60
CA ARG A 180 6.17 16.57 8.94
C ARG A 180 6.29 16.25 10.43
N ALA A 181 7.44 16.55 11.05
CA ALA A 181 7.65 16.43 12.48
C ALA A 181 6.72 17.34 13.31
N LEU A 182 6.29 18.48 12.76
CA LEU A 182 5.33 19.38 13.40
C LEU A 182 3.94 18.76 13.60
N ALA A 183 3.51 17.82 12.76
CA ALA A 183 2.17 17.22 12.84
C ALA A 183 1.90 16.50 14.18
N PRO A 184 2.72 15.53 14.65
CA PRO A 184 2.54 14.95 15.98
C PRO A 184 2.75 15.97 17.11
N VAL A 185 3.59 16.99 16.94
CA VAL A 185 3.77 18.05 17.97
C VAL A 185 2.48 18.85 18.19
N LEU A 186 1.78 19.22 17.11
CA LEU A 186 0.48 19.90 17.20
C LEU A 186 -0.59 19.01 17.84
N VAL A 187 -0.63 17.72 17.49
CA VAL A 187 -1.55 16.76 18.11
C VAL A 187 -1.20 16.49 19.58
N ALA A 188 0.08 16.50 19.96
CA ALA A 188 0.49 16.41 21.36
C ALA A 188 0.03 17.64 22.18
N GLY A 189 0.09 18.85 21.61
CA GLY A 189 -0.51 20.04 22.21
C GLY A 189 -2.02 19.91 22.40
N GLY A 190 -2.73 19.42 21.38
CA GLY A 190 -4.17 19.11 21.47
C GLY A 190 -4.49 18.04 22.52
N LEU A 191 -3.66 17.00 22.64
CA LEU A 191 -3.79 15.95 23.66
C LEU A 191 -3.63 16.52 25.07
N VAL A 192 -2.61 17.35 25.32
CA VAL A 192 -2.42 18.01 26.62
C VAL A 192 -3.63 18.86 26.97
N LEU A 193 -4.11 19.68 26.03
CA LEU A 193 -5.28 20.54 26.23
C LEU A 193 -6.58 19.74 26.43
N SER A 194 -6.74 18.59 25.79
CA SER A 194 -7.94 17.75 25.93
C SER A 194 -8.16 17.13 27.32
N ARG A 195 -7.18 17.26 28.23
CA ARG A 195 -7.26 16.76 29.61
C ARG A 195 -7.72 17.80 30.63
N ALA A 196 -7.87 19.07 30.22
CA ALA A 196 -8.33 20.18 31.04
C ALA A 196 -9.86 20.22 31.14
#